data_AF-I0HJI6-F1
#
_entry.id   AF-I0HJI6-F1
#
_cell.length_a   1.000
_cell.length_b   1.000
_cell.length_c   1.000
_cell.angle_alpha   90.00
_cell.angle_beta   90.00
_cell.angle_gamma   90.00
#
_symmetry.space_group_name_H-M   'P 1'
#
loop_
_entity.id
_entity.type
_entity.pdbx_description
1 polymer ?
#
loop_
_entity_poly.entity_id
_entity_poly.type
_entity_poly.pdbx_seq_one_letter_code
_entity_poly.pdbx_strand_id
1 'polypeptide(L)'
;MSNTTDVRLSLSRLVAAEWLKTRTLRSSWVCAVAAVVLPIGGALLQGLAYSDSDFAEGMTARDAMTSVFSWSAALAQISIVVLAVLVLGSEYTAGAIRVTFVAAPRRLTVMAAKALLVAAVAAVLAALSLALGYATAFPFLHHASLTGVPFGTVLGLIGGEVGYCVLVALFAFAVTLAVRNTAAGIGLTFGAVLLLRVVLAVLDIWVAFDLTSLGFAVAADRVLHDPLSAALPVVLAWLAVPAVLGSVTLVRRDA
;
A
#
# COMPACT_ATOMS: atom_id res chain seq x y z
N MET A 1 -49.05 -11.48 7.36
CA MET A 1 -47.74 -12.11 7.69
C MET A 1 -46.76 -11.72 6.60
N SER A 2 -46.00 -10.65 6.80
CA SER A 2 -45.01 -10.18 5.82
C SER A 2 -43.80 -11.10 5.84
N ASN A 3 -43.49 -11.72 4.70
CA ASN A 3 -42.20 -12.37 4.47
C ASN A 3 -41.09 -11.32 4.63
N THR A 4 -40.45 -11.29 5.80
CA THR A 4 -39.15 -10.65 5.95
C THR A 4 -38.16 -11.57 5.24
N THR A 5 -37.99 -11.39 3.94
CA THR A 5 -36.81 -11.91 3.25
C THR A 5 -35.59 -11.45 4.03
N ASP A 6 -34.85 -12.39 4.61
CA ASP A 6 -33.50 -12.17 5.10
C ASP A 6 -32.68 -11.55 3.96
N VAL A 7 -32.58 -10.23 3.93
CA VAL A 7 -31.76 -9.51 2.95
C VAL A 7 -30.32 -9.77 3.34
N ARG A 8 -29.79 -10.90 2.89
CA ARG A 8 -28.37 -11.23 3.02
C ARG A 8 -27.59 -10.19 2.23
N LEU A 9 -26.86 -9.34 2.93
CA LEU A 9 -25.98 -8.37 2.29
C LEU A 9 -24.87 -9.13 1.55
N SER A 10 -24.87 -9.03 0.22
CA SER A 10 -23.80 -9.57 -0.61
C SER A 10 -22.50 -8.76 -0.41
N LEU A 11 -21.35 -9.41 -0.63
CA LEU A 11 -20.04 -8.77 -0.55
C LEU A 11 -19.97 -7.51 -1.43
N SER A 12 -20.54 -7.58 -2.64
CA SER A 12 -20.63 -6.44 -3.56
C SER A 12 -21.36 -5.22 -2.98
N ARG A 13 -22.47 -5.44 -2.27
CA ARG A 13 -23.23 -4.35 -1.61
C ARG A 13 -22.46 -3.75 -0.44
N LEU A 14 -21.71 -4.58 0.29
CA LEU A 14 -20.84 -4.10 1.37
C LEU A 14 -19.72 -3.21 0.82
N VAL A 15 -19.04 -3.64 -0.25
CA VAL A 15 -17.99 -2.81 -0.89
C VAL A 15 -18.58 -1.49 -1.41
N ALA A 16 -19.77 -1.51 -2.02
CA ALA A 16 -20.42 -0.29 -2.48
C ALA A 16 -20.77 0.67 -1.33
N ALA A 17 -21.25 0.14 -0.19
CA ALA A 17 -21.52 0.94 1.00
C ALA A 17 -20.24 1.56 1.60
N GLU A 18 -19.17 0.78 1.67
CA GLU A 18 -17.87 1.24 2.13
C GLU A 18 -17.28 2.31 1.20
N TRP A 19 -17.43 2.15 -0.11
CA TRP A 19 -17.00 3.14 -1.08
C TRP A 19 -17.69 4.50 -0.87
N LEU A 20 -19.02 4.49 -0.73
CA LEU A 20 -19.78 5.70 -0.43
C LEU A 20 -19.29 6.36 0.87
N LYS A 21 -19.04 5.56 1.91
CA LYS A 21 -18.50 6.06 3.18
C LYS A 21 -17.15 6.73 2.97
N THR A 22 -16.19 6.04 2.36
CA THR A 22 -14.85 6.60 2.12
C THR A 22 -14.88 7.88 1.30
N ARG A 23 -15.80 7.99 0.34
CA ARG A 23 -15.97 9.16 -0.52
C ARG A 23 -16.57 10.37 0.20
N THR A 24 -17.28 10.18 1.31
CA THR A 24 -17.89 11.28 2.08
C THR A 24 -16.93 11.93 3.09
N LEU A 25 -15.84 11.26 3.47
CA LEU A 25 -14.85 11.81 4.39
C LEU A 25 -13.90 12.76 3.66
N ARG A 26 -13.86 14.04 4.10
CA ARG A 26 -12.93 15.05 3.56
C ARG A 26 -11.46 14.62 3.68
N SER A 27 -11.10 13.94 4.78
CA SER A 27 -9.74 13.43 4.99
C SER A 27 -9.33 12.38 3.94
N SER A 28 -10.27 11.56 3.45
CA SER A 28 -10.00 10.60 2.37
C SER A 28 -9.62 11.30 1.07
N TRP A 29 -10.28 12.41 0.75
CA TRP A 29 -9.95 13.20 -0.45
C TRP A 29 -8.58 13.86 -0.35
N VAL A 30 -8.25 14.42 0.81
CA VAL A 30 -6.91 14.99 1.03
C VAL A 30 -5.84 13.92 0.87
N CYS A 31 -6.03 12.73 1.45
CA CYS A 31 -5.09 11.61 1.30
C CYS A 31 -5.03 11.09 -0.14
N ALA A 32 -6.17 11.00 -0.85
CA ALA A 32 -6.20 10.55 -2.24
C ALA A 32 -5.49 11.54 -3.18
N VAL A 33 -5.70 12.84 -2.97
CA VAL A 33 -4.96 13.89 -3.71
C VAL A 33 -3.48 13.81 -3.39
N ALA A 34 -3.09 13.69 -2.12
CA ALA A 34 -1.69 13.56 -1.72
C ALA A 34 -1.03 12.29 -2.30
N ALA A 35 -1.78 11.18 -2.39
CA ALA A 35 -1.35 9.93 -3.01
C ALA A 35 -1.13 10.01 -4.53
N VAL A 36 -1.59 11.09 -5.17
CA VAL A 36 -1.33 11.36 -6.59
C VAL A 36 -0.28 12.45 -6.75
N VAL A 37 -0.39 13.55 -5.99
CA VAL A 37 0.47 14.73 -6.14
C VAL A 37 1.89 14.48 -5.64
N LEU A 38 2.07 13.84 -4.48
CA LEU A 38 3.41 13.60 -3.93
C LEU A 38 4.26 12.69 -4.84
N PRO A 39 3.75 11.55 -5.35
CA PRO A 39 4.50 10.70 -6.29
C PRO A 39 4.91 11.38 -7.58
N ILE A 40 4.05 12.26 -8.12
CA ILE A 40 4.37 13.06 -9.30
C ILE A 40 5.54 13.98 -8.98
N GLY A 41 5.53 14.64 -7.82
CA GLY A 41 6.64 15.46 -7.35
C GLY A 41 7.94 14.67 -7.22
N GLY A 42 7.88 13.45 -6.66
CA GLY A 42 9.04 12.55 -6.60
C GLY A 42 9.60 12.19 -7.96
N ALA A 43 8.74 11.74 -8.88
CA ALA A 43 9.16 11.39 -10.22
C ALA A 43 9.76 12.59 -10.97
N LEU A 44 9.17 13.78 -10.80
CA LEU A 44 9.67 15.03 -11.38
C LEU A 44 11.05 15.40 -10.83
N LEU A 45 11.23 15.37 -9.50
CA LEU A 45 12.53 15.64 -8.87
C LEU A 45 13.60 14.66 -9.37
N GLN A 46 13.24 13.39 -9.52
CA GLN A 46 14.17 12.39 -10.00
C GLN A 46 14.48 12.56 -11.49
N GLY A 47 13.49 12.94 -12.30
CA GLY A 47 13.69 13.33 -13.70
C GLY A 47 14.63 14.54 -13.81
N LEU A 48 14.41 15.59 -13.01
CA LEU A 48 15.25 16.78 -12.98
C LEU A 48 16.71 16.44 -12.62
N ALA A 49 16.94 15.49 -11.70
CA ALA A 49 18.30 15.05 -11.37
C ALA A 49 19.06 14.50 -12.59
N TYR A 50 18.37 13.87 -13.56
CA TYR A 50 18.98 13.39 -14.80
C TYR A 50 19.29 14.48 -15.83
N SER A 51 18.90 15.73 -15.59
CA SER A 51 19.36 16.84 -16.42
C SER A 51 20.83 17.20 -16.14
N ASP A 52 21.38 16.74 -15.02
CA ASP A 52 22.81 16.83 -14.71
C ASP A 52 23.56 15.66 -15.36
N SER A 53 24.52 15.96 -16.23
CA SER A 53 25.29 14.96 -16.98
C SER A 53 26.11 14.06 -16.06
N ASP A 54 26.63 14.60 -14.96
CA ASP A 54 27.45 13.85 -14.01
C ASP A 54 26.61 12.81 -13.26
N PHE A 55 25.32 13.12 -13.04
CA PHE A 55 24.39 12.21 -12.38
C PHE A 55 23.85 11.12 -13.33
N ALA A 56 23.72 11.43 -14.62
CA ALA A 56 23.25 10.50 -15.63
C ALA A 56 24.36 9.60 -16.21
N GLU A 57 25.63 9.92 -15.96
CA GLU A 57 26.77 9.21 -16.53
C GLU A 57 26.77 7.72 -16.12
N GLY A 58 26.90 6.83 -17.11
CA GLY A 58 26.94 5.38 -16.91
C GLY A 58 25.61 4.71 -16.54
N MET A 59 24.51 5.46 -16.40
CA MET A 59 23.19 4.89 -16.12
C MET A 59 22.54 4.28 -17.35
N THR A 60 21.93 3.10 -17.19
CA THR A 60 21.06 2.55 -18.23
C THR A 60 19.67 3.19 -18.18
N ALA A 61 18.97 3.21 -19.33
CA ALA A 61 17.58 3.69 -19.39
C ALA A 61 16.66 2.91 -18.44
N ARG A 62 16.94 1.61 -18.21
CA ARG A 62 16.18 0.79 -17.27
C ARG A 62 16.42 1.26 -15.84
N ASP A 63 17.66 1.49 -15.44
CA ASP A 63 18.01 1.92 -14.08
C ASP A 63 17.39 3.28 -13.75
N ALA A 64 17.47 4.22 -14.70
CA ALA A 64 16.85 5.53 -14.60
C ALA A 64 15.32 5.48 -14.47
N MET A 65 14.65 4.56 -15.17
CA MET A 65 13.22 4.37 -15.01
C MET A 65 12.88 3.71 -13.67
N THR A 66 13.64 2.70 -13.25
CA THR A 66 13.43 2.04 -11.95
C THR A 66 13.53 3.02 -10.79
N SER A 67 14.54 3.90 -10.79
CA SER A 67 14.71 4.91 -9.74
C SER A 67 13.56 5.93 -9.72
N VAL A 68 13.09 6.39 -10.89
CA VAL A 68 11.92 7.29 -11.00
C VAL A 68 10.69 6.63 -10.40
N PHE A 69 10.42 5.37 -10.75
CA PHE A 69 9.27 4.64 -10.23
C PHE A 69 9.38 4.36 -8.73
N SER A 70 10.54 3.92 -8.24
CA SER A 70 10.73 3.63 -6.82
C SER A 70 10.64 4.89 -5.96
N TRP A 71 11.16 6.03 -6.41
CA TRP A 71 11.03 7.29 -5.68
C TRP A 71 9.59 7.80 -5.66
N SER A 72 8.90 7.68 -6.80
CA SER A 72 7.48 7.99 -6.92
C SER A 72 6.63 7.09 -6.00
N ALA A 73 6.88 5.78 -6.00
CA ALA A 73 6.19 4.80 -5.16
C ALA A 73 6.45 5.02 -3.66
N ALA A 74 7.68 5.38 -3.28
CA ALA A 74 8.02 5.70 -1.90
C ALA A 74 7.18 6.87 -1.35
N LEU A 75 6.98 7.91 -2.16
CA LEU A 75 6.09 9.02 -1.79
C LEU A 75 4.60 8.63 -1.83
N ALA A 76 4.22 7.70 -2.70
CA ALA A 76 2.84 7.20 -2.80
C ALA A 76 2.44 6.47 -1.53
N GLN A 77 3.35 5.62 -1.02
CA GLN A 77 3.16 4.83 0.19
C GLN A 77 2.80 5.69 1.39
N ILE A 78 3.36 6.90 1.50
CA ILE A 78 3.07 7.79 2.63
C ILE A 78 1.56 8.05 2.75
N SER A 79 0.95 8.46 1.64
CA SER A 79 -0.47 8.81 1.61
C SER A 79 -1.37 7.58 1.56
N ILE A 80 -0.94 6.53 0.86
CA ILE A 80 -1.69 5.26 0.74
C ILE A 80 -1.79 4.56 2.11
N VAL A 81 -0.71 4.52 2.89
CA VAL A 81 -0.73 3.98 4.26
C VAL A 81 -1.71 4.75 5.13
N VAL A 82 -1.65 6.08 5.11
CA VAL A 82 -2.57 6.91 5.90
C VAL A 82 -4.02 6.66 5.49
N LEU A 83 -4.31 6.61 4.18
CA LEU A 83 -5.64 6.29 3.67
C LEU A 83 -6.11 4.90 4.14
N ALA A 84 -5.27 3.87 4.00
CA ALA A 84 -5.57 2.50 4.43
C ALA A 84 -5.87 2.41 5.93
N VAL A 85 -5.10 3.13 6.76
CA VAL A 85 -5.34 3.22 8.19
C VAL A 85 -6.66 3.96 8.48
N LEU A 86 -6.95 5.06 7.78
CA LEU A 86 -8.16 5.86 8.00
C LEU A 86 -9.45 5.10 7.68
N VAL A 87 -9.44 4.17 6.72
CA VAL A 87 -10.64 3.35 6.37
C VAL A 87 -11.19 2.60 7.59
N LEU A 88 -10.33 2.21 8.52
CA LEU A 88 -10.73 1.50 9.74
C LEU A 88 -10.54 2.35 11.01
N GLY A 89 -9.44 3.09 11.11
CA GLY A 89 -9.10 3.97 12.22
C GLY A 89 -10.17 5.02 12.50
N SER A 90 -10.75 5.63 11.46
CA SER A 90 -11.82 6.63 11.63
C SER A 90 -13.07 6.05 12.30
N GLU A 91 -13.35 4.76 12.10
CA GLU A 91 -14.47 4.10 12.75
C GLU A 91 -14.17 3.76 14.22
N TYR A 92 -12.91 3.40 14.53
CA TYR A 92 -12.47 3.23 15.92
C TYR A 92 -12.57 4.54 16.70
N THR A 93 -12.10 5.65 16.12
CA THR A 93 -12.16 6.97 16.76
C THR A 93 -13.59 7.46 16.96
N ALA A 94 -14.47 7.25 15.98
CA ALA A 94 -15.87 7.68 16.06
C ALA A 94 -16.78 6.71 16.83
N GLY A 95 -16.29 5.55 17.26
CA GLY A 95 -17.10 4.49 17.89
C GLY A 95 -18.10 3.81 16.94
N ALA A 96 -18.03 4.09 15.62
CA ALA A 96 -19.00 3.67 14.62
C ALA A 96 -18.97 2.16 14.33
N ILE A 97 -17.90 1.45 14.72
CA ILE A 97 -17.76 0.00 14.47
C ILE A 97 -18.88 -0.81 15.09
N ARG A 98 -19.38 -0.40 16.27
CA ARG A 98 -20.51 -1.09 16.92
C ARG A 98 -21.77 -1.01 16.06
N VAL A 99 -22.04 0.15 15.47
CA VAL A 99 -23.19 0.35 14.58
C VAL A 99 -23.06 -0.50 13.31
N THR A 100 -21.85 -0.57 12.73
CA THR A 100 -21.58 -1.41 11.55
C THR A 100 -21.89 -2.88 11.84
N PHE A 101 -21.50 -3.41 13.00
CA PHE A 101 -21.74 -4.81 13.35
C PHE A 101 -23.18 -5.12 13.78
N VAL A 102 -23.91 -4.14 14.30
CA VAL A 102 -25.36 -4.28 14.52
C VAL A 102 -26.10 -4.37 13.19
N ALA A 103 -25.70 -3.58 12.19
CA ALA A 103 -26.31 -3.62 10.86
C ALA A 103 -25.88 -4.84 10.01
N ALA A 104 -24.63 -5.31 10.18
CA ALA A 104 -24.08 -6.44 9.45
C ALA A 104 -23.38 -7.43 10.42
N PRO A 105 -24.09 -8.48 10.88
CA PRO A 105 -23.57 -9.38 11.92
C PRO A 105 -22.38 -10.24 11.48
N ARG A 106 -22.10 -10.32 10.17
CA ARG A 106 -20.96 -11.05 9.60
C ARG A 106 -19.68 -10.21 9.62
N ARG A 107 -19.10 -10.07 10.81
CA ARG A 107 -17.94 -9.21 11.09
C ARG A 107 -16.75 -9.45 10.15
N LEU A 108 -16.43 -10.71 9.87
CA LEU A 108 -15.32 -11.06 8.98
C LEU A 108 -15.60 -10.70 7.51
N THR A 109 -16.85 -10.81 7.05
CA THR A 109 -17.24 -10.44 5.68
C THR A 109 -17.13 -8.94 5.46
N VAL A 110 -17.52 -8.13 6.46
CA VAL A 110 -17.35 -6.67 6.42
C VAL A 110 -15.87 -6.31 6.37
N MET A 111 -15.03 -6.97 7.17
CA MET A 111 -13.60 -6.70 7.19
C MET A 111 -12.92 -7.09 5.87
N ALA A 112 -13.32 -8.21 5.26
CA ALA A 112 -12.86 -8.60 3.93
C ALA A 112 -13.29 -7.60 2.85
N ALA A 113 -14.52 -7.08 2.91
CA ALA A 113 -14.99 -6.04 1.99
C ALA A 113 -14.17 -4.75 2.10
N LYS A 114 -13.83 -4.32 3.33
CA LYS A 114 -12.95 -3.18 3.57
C LYS A 114 -11.53 -3.41 3.06
N ALA A 115 -10.96 -4.59 3.29
CA ALA A 115 -9.63 -4.95 2.77
C ALA A 115 -9.59 -4.92 1.24
N LEU A 116 -10.63 -5.45 0.58
CA LEU A 116 -10.77 -5.39 -0.88
C LEU A 116 -10.91 -3.95 -1.40
N LEU A 117 -11.67 -3.11 -0.70
CA LEU A 117 -11.78 -1.69 -1.04
C LEU A 117 -10.41 -1.00 -0.92
N VAL A 118 -9.68 -1.22 0.18
CA VAL A 118 -8.34 -0.66 0.40
C VAL A 118 -7.38 -1.10 -0.70
N ALA A 119 -7.37 -2.39 -1.05
CA ALA A 119 -6.54 -2.90 -2.13
C ALA A 119 -6.88 -2.26 -3.48
N ALA A 120 -8.17 -2.16 -3.82
CA ALA A 120 -8.62 -1.55 -5.07
C ALA A 120 -8.26 -0.05 -5.15
N VAL A 121 -8.50 0.71 -4.07
CA VAL A 121 -8.18 2.13 -4.02
C VAL A 121 -6.67 2.36 -4.08
N ALA A 122 -5.87 1.58 -3.34
CA ALA A 122 -4.42 1.65 -3.40
C ALA A 122 -3.90 1.34 -4.81
N ALA A 123 -4.42 0.31 -5.46
CA ALA A 123 -4.04 -0.06 -6.82
C ALA A 123 -4.32 1.07 -7.82
N VAL A 124 -5.52 1.66 -7.77
CA VAL A 124 -5.91 2.76 -8.66
C VAL A 124 -5.06 4.01 -8.42
N LEU A 125 -4.88 4.40 -7.15
CA LEU A 125 -4.09 5.60 -6.82
C LEU A 125 -2.62 5.43 -7.18
N ALA A 126 -2.02 4.27 -6.89
CA ALA A 126 -0.63 3.98 -7.25
C ALA A 126 -0.46 3.92 -8.78
N ALA A 127 -1.34 3.23 -9.50
CA ALA A 127 -1.25 3.13 -10.95
C ALA A 127 -1.38 4.51 -11.62
N LEU A 128 -2.33 5.32 -11.16
CA LEU A 128 -2.53 6.68 -11.64
C LEU A 128 -1.31 7.55 -11.35
N SER A 129 -0.82 7.53 -10.11
CA SER A 129 0.27 8.40 -9.68
C SER A 129 1.60 8.04 -10.34
N LEU A 130 1.89 6.76 -10.52
CA LEU A 130 3.09 6.27 -11.23
C LEU A 130 3.02 6.57 -12.72
N ALA A 131 1.86 6.40 -13.36
CA ALA A 131 1.68 6.73 -14.78
C ALA A 131 1.85 8.24 -15.02
N LEU A 132 1.25 9.08 -14.18
CA LEU A 132 1.39 10.53 -14.25
C LEU A 132 2.82 10.97 -13.91
N GLY A 133 3.44 10.38 -12.89
CA GLY A 133 4.82 10.65 -12.50
C GLY A 133 5.81 10.33 -13.63
N TYR A 134 5.63 9.19 -14.29
CA TYR A 134 6.40 8.85 -15.48
C TYR A 134 6.21 9.86 -16.60
N ALA A 135 4.96 10.26 -16.88
CA ALA A 135 4.68 11.28 -17.90
C ALA A 135 5.38 12.62 -17.58
N THR A 136 5.49 13.00 -16.30
CA THR A 136 6.22 14.22 -15.90
C THR A 136 7.74 14.08 -15.94
N ALA A 137 8.28 12.88 -15.70
CA ALA A 137 9.71 12.61 -15.73
C ALA A 137 10.25 12.36 -17.16
N PHE A 138 9.38 11.92 -18.08
CA PHE A 138 9.73 11.50 -19.43
C PHE A 138 10.54 12.52 -20.24
N PRO A 139 10.23 13.83 -20.23
CA PRO A 139 11.00 14.82 -20.99
C PRO A 139 12.48 14.89 -20.56
N PHE A 140 12.76 14.73 -19.27
CA PHE A 140 14.12 14.75 -18.74
C PHE A 140 14.88 13.47 -19.06
N LEU A 141 14.21 12.31 -18.94
CA LEU A 141 14.76 11.03 -19.39
C LEU A 141 15.09 11.06 -20.89
N HIS A 142 14.23 11.67 -21.70
CA HIS A 142 14.46 11.82 -23.13
C HIS A 142 15.67 12.73 -23.40
N HIS A 143 15.79 13.85 -22.69
CA HIS A 143 16.94 14.75 -22.82
C HIS A 143 18.26 14.06 -22.48
N ALA A 144 18.27 13.22 -21.44
CA ALA A 144 19.42 12.45 -21.00
C ALA A 144 19.73 11.21 -21.87
N SER A 145 18.98 10.97 -22.96
CA SER A 145 19.06 9.72 -23.76
C SER A 145 18.79 8.44 -22.95
N LEU A 146 18.09 8.55 -21.82
CA LEU A 146 17.69 7.45 -20.92
C LEU A 146 16.29 6.93 -21.28
N THR A 147 15.99 6.87 -22.58
CA THR A 147 14.75 6.32 -23.14
C THR A 147 15.03 5.10 -24.01
N GLY A 148 14.00 4.35 -24.40
CA GLY A 148 14.17 3.14 -25.23
C GLY A 148 13.96 1.82 -24.49
N VAL A 149 13.43 1.87 -23.26
CA VAL A 149 12.96 0.67 -22.56
C VAL A 149 11.69 0.12 -23.24
N PRO A 150 11.60 -1.18 -23.53
CA PRO A 150 10.40 -1.76 -24.13
C PRO A 150 9.16 -1.50 -23.29
N PHE A 151 8.02 -1.21 -23.94
CA PHE A 151 6.77 -0.89 -23.24
C PHE A 151 6.34 -1.98 -22.24
N GLY A 152 6.52 -3.27 -22.59
CA GLY A 152 6.23 -4.38 -21.67
C GLY A 152 7.08 -4.36 -20.40
N THR A 153 8.32 -3.87 -20.48
CA THR A 153 9.18 -3.68 -19.30
C THR A 153 8.68 -2.52 -18.45
N VAL A 154 8.29 -1.40 -19.06
CA VAL A 154 7.72 -0.25 -18.34
C VAL A 154 6.44 -0.66 -17.58
N LEU A 155 5.55 -1.43 -18.23
CA LEU A 155 4.36 -1.98 -17.58
C LEU A 155 4.71 -2.94 -16.43
N GLY A 156 5.75 -3.76 -16.59
CA GLY A 156 6.24 -4.63 -15.52
C GLY A 156 6.74 -3.85 -14.30
N LEU A 157 7.50 -2.77 -14.52
CA LEU A 157 7.99 -1.90 -13.45
C LEU A 157 6.84 -1.19 -12.72
N ILE A 158 5.90 -0.60 -13.46
CA ILE A 158 4.71 0.03 -12.87
C ILE A 158 3.88 -1.02 -12.12
N GLY A 159 3.65 -2.19 -12.72
CA GLY A 159 2.88 -3.27 -12.11
C GLY A 159 3.49 -3.78 -10.81
N GLY A 160 4.83 -3.90 -10.75
CA GLY A 160 5.57 -4.24 -9.54
C GLY A 160 5.33 -3.21 -8.43
N GLU A 161 5.58 -1.94 -8.71
CA GLU A 161 5.42 -0.86 -7.71
C GLU A 161 3.96 -0.67 -7.25
N VAL A 162 2.99 -0.84 -8.17
CA VAL A 162 1.56 -0.87 -7.83
C VAL A 162 1.27 -2.04 -6.88
N GLY A 163 1.76 -3.23 -7.21
CA GLY A 163 1.62 -4.42 -6.37
C GLY A 163 2.22 -4.21 -4.98
N TYR A 164 3.40 -3.59 -4.90
CA TYR A 164 4.04 -3.25 -3.64
C TYR A 164 3.18 -2.29 -2.80
N CYS A 165 2.65 -1.22 -3.41
CA CYS A 165 1.77 -0.28 -2.73
C CYS A 165 0.49 -0.94 -2.20
N VAL A 166 -0.08 -1.90 -2.93
CA VAL A 166 -1.25 -2.69 -2.50
C VAL A 166 -0.90 -3.56 -1.29
N LEU A 167 0.24 -4.26 -1.32
CA LEU A 167 0.70 -5.08 -0.19
C LEU A 167 0.92 -4.23 1.06
N VAL A 168 1.57 -3.07 0.92
CA VAL A 168 1.76 -2.10 2.02
C VAL A 168 0.42 -1.61 2.56
N ALA A 169 -0.55 -1.29 1.70
CA ALA A 169 -1.88 -0.82 2.11
C ALA A 169 -2.65 -1.90 2.90
N LEU A 170 -2.61 -3.15 2.44
CA LEU A 170 -3.22 -4.28 3.15
C LEU A 170 -2.54 -4.56 4.48
N PHE A 171 -1.21 -4.45 4.53
CA PHE A 171 -0.46 -4.55 5.78
C PHE A 171 -0.86 -3.45 6.76
N ALA A 172 -0.93 -2.18 6.32
CA ALA A 172 -1.36 -1.05 7.13
C ALA A 172 -2.77 -1.24 7.71
N PHE A 173 -3.67 -1.73 6.87
CA PHE A 173 -5.03 -2.07 7.27
C PHE A 173 -5.06 -3.17 8.33
N ALA A 174 -4.30 -4.26 8.12
CA ALA A 174 -4.22 -5.37 9.07
C ALA A 174 -3.61 -4.95 10.42
N VAL A 175 -2.58 -4.10 10.42
CA VAL A 175 -1.98 -3.54 11.65
C VAL A 175 -3.01 -2.68 12.39
N THR A 176 -3.74 -1.84 11.67
CA THR A 176 -4.80 -0.99 12.26
C THR A 176 -5.91 -1.85 12.87
N LEU A 177 -6.27 -2.96 12.21
CA LEU A 177 -7.23 -3.93 12.72
C LEU A 177 -6.77 -4.58 14.03
N ALA A 178 -5.48 -4.91 14.13
CA ALA A 178 -4.90 -5.49 15.35
C ALA A 178 -4.87 -4.50 16.52
N VAL A 179 -4.47 -3.25 16.25
CA VAL A 179 -4.17 -2.27 17.31
C VAL A 179 -5.36 -1.38 17.66
N ARG A 180 -6.34 -1.26 16.76
CA ARG A 180 -7.58 -0.47 16.97
C ARG A 180 -7.34 1.01 17.27
N ASN A 181 -6.24 1.57 16.80
CA ASN A 181 -5.85 2.95 17.02
C ASN A 181 -5.20 3.51 15.74
N THR A 182 -5.71 4.65 15.27
CA THR A 182 -5.24 5.33 14.05
C THR A 182 -3.76 5.74 14.16
N ALA A 183 -3.36 6.35 15.28
CA ALA A 183 -1.99 6.84 15.45
C ALA A 183 -1.00 5.67 15.53
N ALA A 184 -1.34 4.63 16.28
CA ALA A 184 -0.50 3.43 16.37
C ALA A 184 -0.48 2.64 15.05
N GLY A 185 -1.60 2.59 14.32
CA GLY A 185 -1.68 1.96 12.99
C GLY A 185 -0.71 2.61 12.00
N ILE A 186 -0.69 3.94 11.94
CA ILE A 186 0.27 4.69 11.10
C ILE A 186 1.70 4.42 11.56
N GLY A 187 1.99 4.64 12.85
CA GLY A 187 3.34 4.55 13.40
C GLY A 187 3.97 3.16 13.25
N LEU A 188 3.22 2.10 13.56
CA LEU A 188 3.71 0.73 13.45
C LEU A 188 3.90 0.29 12.00
N THR A 189 3.04 0.74 11.08
CA THR A 189 3.19 0.42 9.66
C THR A 189 4.47 1.04 9.11
N PHE A 190 4.69 2.34 9.30
CA PHE A 190 5.93 2.97 8.85
C PHE A 190 7.17 2.46 9.59
N GLY A 191 7.05 2.17 10.89
CA GLY A 191 8.12 1.53 11.65
C GLY A 191 8.53 0.18 11.04
N ALA A 192 7.55 -0.66 10.68
CA ALA A 192 7.81 -1.96 10.09
C ALA A 192 8.31 -1.88 8.63
N VAL A 193 7.84 -0.92 7.83
CA VAL A 193 8.26 -0.78 6.42
C VAL A 193 9.62 -0.09 6.31
N LEU A 194 9.84 0.99 7.06
CA LEU A 194 11.01 1.85 6.93
C LEU A 194 12.12 1.49 7.92
N LEU A 195 11.79 1.45 9.22
CA LEU A 195 12.81 1.30 10.27
C LEU A 195 13.30 -0.14 10.38
N LEU A 196 12.40 -1.11 10.22
CA LEU A 196 12.76 -2.52 10.37
C LEU A 196 13.82 -2.94 9.36
N ARG A 197 13.75 -2.47 8.11
CA ARG A 197 14.80 -2.73 7.11
C ARG A 197 16.17 -2.28 7.62
N VAL A 198 16.24 -1.07 8.18
CA VAL A 198 17.49 -0.51 8.73
C VAL A 198 17.98 -1.33 9.93
N VAL A 199 17.09 -1.70 10.84
CA VAL A 199 17.42 -2.52 12.01
C VAL A 199 17.95 -3.90 11.58
N LEU A 200 17.29 -4.56 10.64
CA LEU A 200 17.72 -5.88 10.15
C LEU A 200 19.06 -5.80 9.41
N ALA A 201 19.30 -4.74 8.63
CA ALA A 201 20.57 -4.50 7.98
C ALA A 201 21.70 -4.31 8.99
N VAL A 202 21.46 -3.57 10.08
CA VAL A 202 22.44 -3.44 11.16
C VAL A 202 22.69 -4.80 11.83
N LEU A 203 21.64 -5.58 12.14
CA LEU A 203 21.79 -6.88 12.78
C LEU A 203 22.52 -7.91 11.91
N ASP A 204 22.33 -7.89 10.60
CA ASP A 204 23.06 -8.75 9.65
C ASP A 204 24.59 -8.55 9.80
N ILE A 205 25.03 -7.29 9.96
CA ILE A 205 26.44 -6.96 10.21
C ILE A 205 26.95 -7.59 11.53
N TRP A 206 26.09 -7.67 12.56
CA TRP A 206 26.48 -8.17 13.87
C TRP A 206 26.44 -9.70 14.00
N VAL A 207 25.45 -10.35 13.39
CA VAL A 207 25.18 -11.78 13.61
C VAL A 207 25.56 -12.63 12.38
N ALA A 208 25.98 -12.01 11.27
CA ALA A 208 26.39 -12.66 10.02
C ALA A 208 25.32 -13.62 9.44
N PHE A 209 24.05 -13.28 9.63
CA PHE A 209 22.90 -13.96 9.03
C PHE A 209 22.08 -12.95 8.24
N ASP A 210 21.73 -13.27 6.99
CA ASP A 210 20.88 -12.41 6.15
C ASP A 210 19.44 -12.32 6.68
N LEU A 211 19.26 -11.43 7.66
CA LEU A 211 17.98 -11.08 8.24
C LEU A 211 17.22 -10.07 7.39
N THR A 212 17.87 -9.41 6.42
CA THR A 212 17.23 -8.39 5.58
C THR A 212 16.12 -8.99 4.72
N SER A 213 16.29 -10.26 4.34
CA SER A 213 15.29 -11.09 3.66
C SER A 213 13.95 -11.22 4.41
N LEU A 214 13.96 -11.05 5.74
CA LEU A 214 12.77 -11.12 6.60
C LEU A 214 11.97 -9.80 6.63
N GLY A 215 12.60 -8.69 6.20
CA GLY A 215 11.97 -7.38 6.17
C GLY A 215 10.85 -7.32 5.14
N PHE A 216 9.70 -6.77 5.52
CA PHE A 216 8.51 -6.72 4.64
C PHE A 216 8.82 -6.09 3.28
N ALA A 217 9.53 -4.95 3.26
CA ALA A 217 9.87 -4.24 2.03
C ALA A 217 10.68 -5.12 1.06
N VAL A 218 11.70 -5.81 1.58
CA VAL A 218 12.58 -6.69 0.79
C VAL A 218 11.84 -7.93 0.31
N ALA A 219 11.05 -8.55 1.20
CA ALA A 219 10.29 -9.74 0.85
C ALA A 219 9.21 -9.45 -0.20
N ALA A 220 8.50 -8.34 -0.06
CA ALA A 220 7.46 -7.94 -1.01
C ALA A 220 8.05 -7.61 -2.39
N ASP A 221 9.16 -6.90 -2.45
CA ASP A 221 9.89 -6.65 -3.70
C ASP A 221 10.28 -7.96 -4.42
N ARG A 222 10.83 -8.94 -3.68
CA ARG A 222 11.17 -10.25 -4.25
C ARG A 222 9.96 -11.02 -4.79
N VAL A 223 8.82 -10.98 -4.09
CA VAL A 223 7.58 -11.64 -4.55
C VAL A 223 7.03 -11.00 -5.82
N LEU A 224 7.24 -9.71 -6.05
CA LEU A 224 6.76 -9.04 -7.25
C LEU A 224 7.58 -9.38 -8.49
N HIS A 225 8.86 -9.68 -8.31
CA HIS A 225 9.74 -10.14 -9.39
C HIS A 225 9.66 -11.65 -9.62
N ASP A 226 9.50 -12.43 -8.55
CA ASP A 226 9.29 -13.87 -8.57
C ASP A 226 8.17 -14.25 -7.58
N PRO A 227 6.93 -14.44 -8.08
CA PRO A 227 5.76 -14.75 -7.25
C PRO A 227 5.88 -16.03 -6.44
N LEU A 228 6.70 -16.98 -6.89
CA LEU A 228 6.92 -18.27 -6.23
C LEU A 228 8.24 -18.31 -5.43
N SER A 229 8.86 -17.15 -5.23
CA SER A 229 10.09 -17.04 -4.46
C SER A 229 9.93 -17.49 -3.01
N ALA A 230 11.06 -17.85 -2.39
CA ALA A 230 11.13 -18.15 -0.96
C ALA A 230 10.70 -16.97 -0.05
N ALA A 231 10.47 -15.79 -0.60
CA ALA A 231 9.95 -14.63 0.12
C ALA A 231 8.41 -14.63 0.27
N LEU A 232 7.69 -15.45 -0.50
CA LEU A 232 6.22 -15.54 -0.43
C LEU A 232 5.70 -15.86 0.98
N PRO A 233 6.25 -16.86 1.71
CA PRO A 233 5.83 -17.14 3.08
C PRO A 233 6.05 -15.96 4.03
N VAL A 234 7.09 -15.15 3.81
CA VAL A 234 7.42 -13.98 4.63
C VAL A 234 6.36 -12.90 4.44
N VAL A 235 6.01 -12.57 3.19
CA VAL A 235 4.94 -11.60 2.89
C VAL A 235 3.61 -12.07 3.44
N LEU A 236 3.27 -13.35 3.25
CA LEU A 236 2.05 -13.92 3.80
C LEU A 236 2.02 -13.86 5.33
N ALA A 237 3.14 -14.10 6.01
CA ALA A 237 3.23 -13.94 7.46
C ALA A 237 2.99 -12.49 7.90
N TRP A 238 3.61 -11.52 7.22
CA TRP A 238 3.41 -10.10 7.49
C TRP A 238 1.96 -9.64 7.33
N LEU A 239 1.21 -10.22 6.39
CA LEU A 239 -0.21 -9.92 6.22
C LEU A 239 -1.10 -10.72 7.18
N ALA A 240 -0.84 -12.01 7.35
CA ALA A 240 -1.67 -12.93 8.10
C ALA A 240 -1.59 -12.70 9.61
N VAL A 241 -0.40 -12.46 10.16
CA VAL A 241 -0.22 -12.27 11.62
C VAL A 241 -1.09 -11.13 12.16
N PRO A 242 -0.97 -9.88 11.67
CA PRO A 242 -1.81 -8.78 12.15
C PRO A 242 -3.29 -8.97 11.80
N ALA A 243 -3.62 -9.58 10.65
CA ALA A 243 -5.01 -9.85 10.28
C ALA A 243 -5.67 -10.88 11.21
N VAL A 244 -4.96 -11.94 11.59
CA VAL A 244 -5.42 -12.97 12.53
C VAL A 244 -5.55 -12.38 13.93
N LEU A 245 -4.53 -11.66 14.42
CA LEU A 245 -4.58 -10.99 15.72
C LEU A 245 -5.78 -10.03 15.80
N GLY A 246 -5.97 -9.21 14.77
CA GLY A 246 -7.12 -8.33 14.63
C GLY A 246 -8.46 -9.06 14.61
N SER A 247 -8.57 -10.13 13.82
CA SER A 247 -9.81 -10.92 13.72
C SER A 247 -10.16 -11.65 15.02
N VAL A 248 -9.16 -12.22 15.71
CA VAL A 248 -9.36 -12.91 17.00
C VAL A 248 -9.85 -11.93 18.06
N THR A 249 -9.26 -10.73 18.15
CA THR A 249 -9.72 -9.74 19.13
C THR A 249 -11.16 -9.29 18.83
N LEU A 250 -11.54 -9.18 17.55
CA LEU A 250 -12.91 -8.78 17.16
C LEU A 250 -13.96 -9.81 17.57
N VAL A 251 -13.62 -11.10 17.50
CA VAL A 251 -14.53 -12.18 17.89
C VAL A 251 -14.59 -12.32 19.42
N ARG A 252 -13.49 -12.12 20.13
CA ARG A 252 -13.40 -12.39 21.58
C ARG A 252 -13.82 -11.25 22.50
N ARG A 253 -13.67 -9.98 22.10
CA ARG A 253 -13.89 -8.82 22.99
C ARG A 253 -15.22 -8.08 22.79
N ASP A 254 -15.90 -8.38 21.69
CA ASP A 254 -17.16 -7.71 21.32
C ASP A 254 -18.35 -8.69 21.32
N ALA A 255 -18.19 -9.85 21.97
CA ALA A 255 -19.24 -10.79 22.38
C ALA A 255 -19.51 -10.57 23.87
#